data_AF-A0A415FWL0-F1
#
_entry.id   AF-A0A415FWL0-F1
#
_cell.length_a   1.000
_cell.length_b   1.000
_cell.length_c   1.000
_cell.angle_alpha   90.00
_cell.angle_beta   90.00
_cell.angle_gamma   90.00
#
_symmetry.space_group_name_H-M   'P 1'
#
loop_
_entity.id
_entity.type
_entity.pdbx_description
1 polymer ?
#
loop_
_entity_poly.entity_id
_entity_poly.type
_entity_poly.pdbx_seq_one_letter_code
_entity_poly.pdbx_strand_id
1 'polypeptide(L)'
;MLNNSKELAKSMAPSAEQLAQVKDKCDRYYGQCLAGVFKEYLPHIAECYSVEDYQGLGSPTESVASFEISKLVLEKDDKVLEKLKNVYQLLSGTGNSIAMIINRSFRQCRIFFAVGTEHDDSELAKNLAMNVRDAFLGNFPGSECDDVHYYSDGRGSAFNALNETRGSASSISIR
;
A
#
# COMPACT_ATOMS: atom_id res chain seq x y z
N MET A 1 46.52 8.81 -28.53
CA MET A 1 46.05 9.54 -27.32
C MET A 1 44.71 9.00 -26.78
N LEU A 2 43.76 8.52 -27.61
CA LEU A 2 42.44 8.05 -27.15
C LEU A 2 42.42 6.71 -26.36
N ASN A 3 43.47 5.87 -26.47
CA ASN A 3 43.47 4.52 -25.88
C ASN A 3 43.74 4.53 -24.36
N ASN A 4 44.62 5.42 -23.89
CA ASN A 4 44.95 5.53 -22.46
C ASN A 4 43.76 6.03 -21.61
N SER A 5 42.88 6.86 -22.17
CA SER A 5 41.74 7.44 -21.45
C SER A 5 40.68 6.40 -21.10
N LYS A 6 40.46 5.39 -21.96
CA LYS A 6 39.53 4.28 -21.69
C LYS A 6 40.10 3.26 -20.71
N GLU A 7 41.41 3.05 -20.71
CA GLU A 7 42.07 2.20 -19.71
C GLU A 7 42.11 2.85 -18.32
N LEU A 8 42.35 4.17 -18.24
CA LEU A 8 42.25 4.93 -16.97
C LEU A 8 40.83 4.89 -16.39
N ALA A 9 39.80 5.02 -17.24
CA ALA A 9 38.41 4.92 -16.79
C ALA A 9 38.04 3.51 -16.29
N LYS A 10 38.66 2.47 -16.85
CA LYS A 10 38.50 1.07 -16.41
C LYS A 10 39.23 0.78 -15.09
N SER A 11 40.36 1.44 -14.82
CA SER A 11 41.11 1.29 -13.56
C SER A 11 40.49 2.08 -12.39
N MET A 12 39.67 3.10 -12.69
CA MET A 12 38.92 3.88 -11.70
C MET A 12 37.52 3.34 -11.40
N ALA A 13 37.02 2.39 -12.20
CA ALA A 13 35.73 1.76 -11.94
C ALA A 13 35.82 0.85 -10.70
N PRO A 14 34.90 0.98 -9.72
CA PRO A 14 34.94 0.15 -8.53
C PRO A 14 34.83 -1.33 -8.92
N SER A 15 35.67 -2.16 -8.32
CA SER A 15 35.66 -3.60 -8.58
C SER A 15 34.32 -4.20 -8.13
N ALA A 16 33.96 -5.36 -8.72
CA ALA A 16 32.76 -6.09 -8.30
C ALA A 16 32.77 -6.41 -6.80
N GLU A 17 33.96 -6.61 -6.23
CA GLU A 17 34.17 -6.88 -4.80
C GLU A 17 33.95 -5.63 -3.93
N GLN A 18 34.36 -4.45 -4.40
CA GLN A 18 34.07 -3.17 -3.74
C GLN A 18 32.57 -2.85 -3.79
N LEU A 19 31.90 -3.10 -4.91
CA LEU A 19 30.45 -2.94 -5.04
C LEU A 19 29.69 -3.89 -4.11
N ALA A 20 30.13 -5.15 -3.99
CA ALA A 20 29.54 -6.11 -3.06
C ALA A 20 29.69 -5.68 -1.59
N GLN A 21 30.86 -5.16 -1.19
CA GLN A 21 31.06 -4.64 0.17
C GLN A 21 30.21 -3.40 0.48
N VAL A 22 30.05 -2.49 -0.49
CA VAL A 22 29.18 -1.32 -0.31
C VAL A 22 27.72 -1.77 -0.14
N LYS A 23 27.27 -2.73 -0.96
CA LYS A 23 25.92 -3.29 -0.85
C LYS A 23 25.68 -3.95 0.50
N ASP A 24 26.62 -4.79 0.98
CA ASP A 24 26.52 -5.44 2.29
C ASP A 24 26.42 -4.43 3.45
N LYS A 25 27.23 -3.36 3.41
CA LYS A 25 27.13 -2.28 4.40
C LYS A 25 25.79 -1.55 4.34
N CYS A 26 25.28 -1.25 3.15
CA CYS A 26 23.97 -0.63 2.97
C CYS A 26 22.85 -1.52 3.51
N ASP A 27 22.86 -2.80 3.17
CA ASP A 27 21.86 -3.77 3.63
C ASP A 27 21.89 -3.89 5.17
N ARG A 28 23.08 -3.89 5.77
CA ARG A 28 23.25 -3.92 7.23
C ARG A 28 22.72 -2.66 7.92
N TYR A 29 23.08 -1.47 7.43
CA TYR A 29 22.59 -0.22 8.02
C TYR A 29 21.08 -0.07 7.84
N TYR A 30 20.56 -0.45 6.67
CA TYR A 30 19.13 -0.45 6.42
C TYR A 30 18.39 -1.41 7.37
N GLY A 31 18.94 -2.61 7.60
CA GLY A 31 18.43 -3.55 8.60
C GLY A 31 18.42 -3.00 10.02
N GLN A 32 19.44 -2.24 10.42
CA GLN A 32 19.50 -1.58 11.73
C GLN A 32 18.46 -0.45 11.86
N CYS A 33 18.33 0.40 10.84
CA CYS A 33 17.30 1.43 10.81
C CYS A 33 15.89 0.84 10.89
N LEU A 34 15.62 -0.21 10.10
CA LEU A 34 14.35 -0.94 10.17
C LEU A 34 14.12 -1.51 11.57
N ALA A 35 15.12 -2.14 12.18
CA ALA A 35 14.97 -2.68 13.53
C ALA A 35 14.63 -1.59 14.55
N GLY A 36 15.28 -0.43 14.51
CA GLY A 36 14.95 0.71 15.40
C GLY A 36 13.53 1.23 15.16
N VAL A 37 13.15 1.44 13.89
CA VAL A 37 11.80 1.91 13.55
C VAL A 37 10.73 0.91 14.00
N PHE A 38 10.90 -0.37 13.68
CA PHE A 38 9.86 -1.37 13.94
C PHE A 38 9.81 -1.86 15.39
N LYS A 39 10.94 -1.88 16.11
CA LYS A 39 10.99 -2.39 17.50
C LYS A 39 10.86 -1.31 18.56
N GLU A 40 11.23 -0.07 18.26
CA GLU A 40 11.24 1.00 19.28
C GLU A 40 10.24 2.10 18.92
N TYR A 41 10.31 2.62 17.69
CA TYR A 41 9.50 3.77 17.30
C TYR A 41 8.02 3.43 17.08
N LEU A 42 7.70 2.37 16.33
CA LEU A 42 6.31 1.99 16.07
C LEU A 42 5.54 1.57 17.33
N PRO A 43 6.10 0.79 18.26
CA PRO A 43 5.43 0.52 19.55
C PRO A 43 5.17 1.80 20.33
N HIS A 44 6.11 2.75 20.34
CA HIS A 44 5.92 4.03 21.01
C HIS A 44 4.83 4.89 20.35
N ILE A 45 4.76 4.95 19.02
CA ILE A 45 3.64 5.58 18.31
C ILE A 45 2.31 4.93 18.71
N ALA A 46 2.26 3.60 18.80
CA ALA A 46 1.05 2.88 19.17
C ALA A 46 0.60 3.20 20.61
N GLU A 47 1.53 3.50 21.53
CA GLU A 47 1.21 3.98 22.87
C GLU A 47 0.73 5.44 22.88
N CYS A 48 1.25 6.28 21.98
CA CYS A 48 0.93 7.71 21.92
C CYS A 48 -0.33 8.04 21.11
N TYR A 49 -0.78 7.14 20.24
CA TYR A 49 -2.00 7.34 19.44
C TYR A 49 -3.23 6.80 20.16
N SER A 50 -4.15 7.70 20.54
CA SER A 50 -5.53 7.32 20.83
C SER A 50 -6.34 7.32 19.53
N VAL A 51 -7.13 6.26 19.31
CA VAL A 51 -8.19 6.29 18.30
C VAL A 51 -9.33 7.08 18.93
N GLU A 52 -9.46 8.33 18.54
CA GLU A 52 -10.61 9.16 18.91
C GLU A 52 -11.77 8.85 17.96
N ASP A 53 -12.95 8.58 18.52
CA ASP A 53 -14.17 8.52 17.72
C ASP A 53 -14.46 9.92 17.17
N TYR A 54 -14.70 10.01 15.86
CA TYR A 54 -15.10 11.27 15.24
C TYR A 54 -16.48 11.66 15.78
N GLN A 55 -16.52 12.69 16.64
CA GLN A 55 -17.73 13.21 17.29
C GLN A 55 -18.65 14.00 16.34
N GLY A 56 -18.37 13.99 15.02
CA GLY A 56 -19.22 14.64 14.04
C GLY A 56 -20.56 13.91 13.91
N LEU A 57 -21.63 14.56 14.38
CA LEU A 57 -23.03 14.09 14.31
C LEU A 57 -23.62 14.03 12.89
N GLY A 58 -22.81 14.22 11.84
CA GLY A 58 -23.25 14.18 10.44
C GLY A 58 -22.90 12.84 9.82
N SER A 59 -23.79 12.31 8.98
CA SER A 59 -23.40 11.28 8.02
C SER A 59 -22.16 11.77 7.26
N PRO A 60 -21.16 10.91 7.02
CA PRO A 60 -19.87 11.30 6.51
C PRO A 60 -20.18 11.79 5.13
N THR A 61 -19.83 13.05 4.90
CA THR A 61 -19.89 13.64 3.56
C THR A 61 -18.93 12.93 2.60
N GLU A 62 -18.18 11.95 3.09
CA GLU A 62 -17.20 11.19 2.34
C GLU A 62 -17.74 9.80 2.01
N SER A 63 -17.84 9.48 0.72
CA SER A 63 -18.15 8.14 0.23
C SER A 63 -16.88 7.32 0.01
N VAL A 64 -16.90 6.06 0.45
CA VAL A 64 -15.76 5.13 0.29
C VAL A 64 -16.20 3.81 -0.33
N ALA A 65 -15.42 3.33 -1.30
CA ALA A 65 -15.56 2.02 -1.91
C ALA A 65 -14.23 1.23 -1.85
N SER A 66 -14.30 -0.09 -1.74
CA SER A 66 -13.12 -0.95 -1.61
C SER A 66 -13.27 -2.28 -2.35
N PHE A 67 -12.15 -2.92 -2.69
CA PHE A 67 -12.11 -4.28 -3.22
C PHE A 67 -10.90 -5.04 -2.66
N GLU A 68 -11.02 -6.37 -2.57
CA GLU A 68 -9.93 -7.26 -2.15
C GLU A 68 -9.13 -7.75 -3.36
N ILE A 69 -7.81 -7.89 -3.19
CA ILE A 69 -6.97 -8.67 -4.10
C ILE A 69 -7.01 -10.12 -3.61
N SER A 70 -7.89 -10.93 -4.20
CA SER A 70 -8.07 -12.33 -3.83
C SER A 70 -6.92 -13.22 -4.31
N LYS A 71 -6.19 -12.78 -5.34
CA LYS A 71 -4.96 -13.44 -5.80
C LYS A 71 -3.99 -12.43 -6.38
N LEU A 72 -2.76 -12.43 -5.87
CA LEU A 72 -1.67 -11.59 -6.38
C LEU A 72 -0.62 -12.45 -7.07
N VAL A 73 -0.38 -12.17 -8.36
CA VAL A 73 0.68 -12.81 -9.14
C VAL A 73 1.84 -11.82 -9.31
N LEU A 74 3.03 -12.24 -8.90
CA LEU A 74 4.27 -11.46 -9.01
C LEU A 74 5.32 -12.29 -9.74
N GLU A 75 5.97 -11.68 -10.73
CA GLU A 75 7.12 -12.27 -11.41
C GLU A 75 8.43 -11.85 -10.74
N LYS A 76 9.50 -12.66 -10.91
CA LYS A 76 10.79 -12.47 -10.23
C LYS A 76 11.43 -11.10 -10.53
N ASP A 77 11.22 -10.59 -11.74
CA ASP A 77 11.80 -9.34 -12.23
C ASP A 77 10.79 -8.19 -12.27
N ASP A 78 9.66 -8.34 -11.57
CA ASP A 78 8.62 -7.32 -11.52
C ASP A 78 9.10 -6.04 -10.82
N LYS A 79 8.96 -4.91 -11.53
CA LYS A 79 9.10 -3.57 -10.95
C LYS A 79 7.82 -3.19 -10.20
N VAL A 80 7.54 -3.90 -9.11
CA VAL A 80 6.29 -3.76 -8.32
C VAL A 80 6.00 -2.31 -7.94
N LEU A 81 7.03 -1.55 -7.55
CA LEU A 81 6.86 -0.13 -7.18
C LEU A 81 6.40 0.73 -8.38
N GLU A 82 6.95 0.50 -9.57
CA GLU A 82 6.55 1.25 -10.77
C GLU A 82 5.13 0.86 -11.21
N LYS A 83 4.80 -0.43 -11.13
CA LYS A 83 3.44 -0.92 -11.36
C LYS A 83 2.43 -0.27 -10.40
N LEU A 84 2.76 -0.20 -9.11
CA LEU A 84 1.92 0.48 -8.13
C LEU A 84 1.82 1.98 -8.41
N LYS A 85 2.91 2.68 -8.74
CA LYS A 85 2.84 4.10 -9.11
C LYS A 85 1.82 4.36 -10.23
N ASN A 86 1.78 3.51 -11.25
CA ASN A 86 0.79 3.63 -12.34
C ASN A 86 -0.65 3.50 -11.83
N VAL A 87 -0.91 2.60 -10.87
CA VAL A 87 -2.23 2.45 -10.24
C VAL A 87 -2.60 3.70 -9.42
N TYR A 88 -1.67 4.19 -8.60
CA TYR A 88 -1.91 5.36 -7.74
C TYR A 88 -2.05 6.68 -8.52
N GLN A 89 -1.37 6.79 -9.67
CA GLN A 89 -1.45 7.98 -10.52
C GLN A 89 -2.86 8.29 -11.01
N LEU A 90 -3.73 7.27 -11.07
CA LEU A 90 -5.11 7.42 -11.52
C LEU A 90 -5.91 8.46 -10.72
N LEU A 91 -5.65 8.57 -9.41
CA LEU A 91 -6.33 9.53 -8.53
C LEU A 91 -5.45 10.73 -8.17
N SER A 92 -4.21 10.78 -8.67
CA SER A 92 -3.27 11.86 -8.37
C SER A 92 -3.81 13.20 -8.86
N GLY A 93 -3.94 14.17 -7.95
CA GLY A 93 -4.41 15.52 -8.27
C GLY A 93 -5.92 15.66 -8.48
N THR A 94 -6.70 14.61 -8.21
CA THR A 94 -8.17 14.62 -8.37
C THR A 94 -8.93 15.07 -7.13
N GLY A 95 -8.26 15.26 -5.99
CA GLY A 95 -8.89 15.52 -4.69
C GLY A 95 -9.48 14.28 -4.01
N ASN A 96 -9.42 13.10 -4.65
CA ASN A 96 -9.87 11.83 -4.08
C ASN A 96 -8.72 11.11 -3.38
N SER A 97 -9.05 10.30 -2.37
CA SER A 97 -8.09 9.51 -1.60
C SER A 97 -8.02 8.07 -2.09
N ILE A 98 -6.83 7.47 -2.00
CA ILE A 98 -6.59 6.04 -2.24
C ILE A 98 -5.74 5.48 -1.11
N ALA A 99 -6.17 4.34 -0.57
CA ALA A 99 -5.45 3.61 0.46
C ALA A 99 -5.27 2.15 0.03
N MET A 100 -4.09 1.60 0.29
CA MET A 100 -3.85 0.17 0.25
C MET A 100 -3.81 -0.35 1.69
N ILE A 101 -4.71 -1.27 2.00
CA ILE A 101 -4.91 -1.80 3.33
C ILE A 101 -4.37 -3.22 3.35
N ILE A 102 -3.37 -3.48 4.19
CA ILE A 102 -2.79 -4.81 4.37
C ILE A 102 -3.20 -5.31 5.75
N ASN A 103 -4.14 -6.25 5.80
CA ASN A 103 -4.54 -6.92 7.03
C ASN A 103 -3.80 -8.26 7.14
N ARG A 104 -2.75 -8.28 7.95
CA ARG A 104 -1.91 -9.48 8.16
C ARG A 104 -2.07 -10.01 9.57
N SER A 105 -2.37 -11.30 9.65
CA SER A 105 -2.29 -12.11 10.87
C SER A 105 -1.27 -13.23 10.69
N PHE A 106 -1.08 -14.04 11.73
CA PHE A 106 -0.26 -15.25 11.64
C PHE A 106 -0.76 -16.25 10.57
N ARG A 107 -2.07 -16.29 10.29
CA ARG A 107 -2.69 -17.30 9.41
C ARG A 107 -3.04 -16.80 8.02
N GLN A 108 -3.20 -15.48 7.85
CA GLN A 108 -3.70 -14.89 6.61
C GLN A 108 -3.11 -13.51 6.37
N CYS A 109 -2.94 -13.15 5.11
CA CYS A 109 -2.57 -11.81 4.66
C CYS A 109 -3.57 -11.39 3.58
N ARG A 110 -4.43 -10.43 3.92
CA ARG A 110 -5.46 -9.90 3.02
C ARG A 110 -5.06 -8.49 2.60
N ILE A 111 -5.27 -8.17 1.33
CA ILE A 111 -4.86 -6.90 0.75
C ILE A 111 -6.07 -6.28 0.07
N PHE A 112 -6.36 -5.02 0.40
CA PHE A 112 -7.45 -4.27 -0.19
C PHE A 112 -6.95 -2.95 -0.75
N PHE A 113 -7.66 -2.45 -1.75
CA PHE A 113 -7.64 -1.05 -2.11
C PHE A 113 -8.95 -0.40 -1.69
N ALA A 114 -8.86 0.80 -1.13
CA ALA A 114 -10.00 1.64 -0.81
C ALA A 114 -9.83 3.01 -1.47
N VAL A 115 -10.92 3.52 -2.03
CA VAL A 115 -10.99 4.84 -2.66
C VAL A 115 -12.05 5.65 -1.95
N GLY A 116 -11.67 6.86 -1.52
CA GLY A 116 -12.56 7.80 -0.85
C GLY A 116 -12.74 9.08 -1.66
N THR A 117 -13.94 9.63 -1.61
CA THR A 117 -14.29 10.91 -2.23
C THR A 117 -14.75 11.87 -1.14
N GLU A 118 -14.39 13.15 -1.20
CA GLU A 118 -14.90 14.19 -0.28
C GLU A 118 -16.39 14.53 -0.49
N HIS A 119 -17.00 13.91 -1.51
CA HIS A 119 -18.41 14.05 -1.85
C HIS A 119 -19.20 12.84 -1.35
N ASP A 120 -20.45 13.08 -0.95
CA ASP A 120 -21.43 12.05 -0.61
C ASP A 120 -22.01 11.45 -1.91
N ASP A 121 -21.12 10.88 -2.72
CA ASP A 121 -21.43 10.28 -4.01
C ASP A 121 -20.84 8.87 -4.07
N SER A 122 -21.66 7.92 -3.62
CA SER A 122 -21.30 6.51 -3.65
C SER A 122 -21.00 6.04 -5.08
N GLU A 123 -21.84 6.34 -6.07
CA GLU A 123 -21.60 5.93 -7.46
C GLU A 123 -20.25 6.43 -8.00
N LEU A 124 -19.86 7.66 -7.68
CA LEU A 124 -18.53 8.16 -7.99
C LEU A 124 -17.43 7.32 -7.31
N ALA A 125 -17.53 7.09 -6.00
CA ALA A 125 -16.54 6.31 -5.25
C ALA A 125 -16.35 4.89 -5.81
N LYS A 126 -17.43 4.20 -6.21
CA LYS A 126 -17.34 2.88 -6.85
C LYS A 126 -16.75 2.94 -8.23
N ASN A 127 -17.16 3.89 -9.06
CA ASN A 127 -16.62 4.01 -10.41
C ASN A 127 -15.10 4.26 -10.34
N LEU A 128 -14.64 5.10 -9.40
CA LEU A 128 -13.22 5.30 -9.16
C LEU A 128 -12.54 4.02 -8.64
N ALA A 129 -13.14 3.31 -7.69
CA ALA A 129 -12.58 2.04 -7.20
C ALA A 129 -12.53 0.96 -8.29
N MET A 130 -13.52 0.88 -9.18
CA MET A 130 -13.51 0.00 -10.36
C MET A 130 -12.36 0.39 -11.31
N ASN A 131 -12.16 1.68 -11.56
CA ASN A 131 -11.05 2.13 -12.40
C ASN A 131 -9.69 1.79 -11.77
N VAL A 132 -9.54 1.95 -10.44
CA VAL A 132 -8.33 1.54 -9.70
C VAL A 132 -8.11 0.03 -9.80
N ARG A 133 -9.18 -0.78 -9.67
CA ARG A 133 -9.14 -2.23 -9.84
C ARG A 133 -8.68 -2.62 -11.24
N ASP A 134 -9.26 -2.02 -12.26
CA ASP A 134 -8.93 -2.34 -13.65
C ASP A 134 -7.48 -1.91 -13.98
N ALA A 135 -7.05 -0.75 -13.48
CA ALA A 135 -5.66 -0.32 -13.57
C ALA A 135 -4.70 -1.28 -12.85
N PHE A 136 -5.10 -1.80 -11.69
CA PHE A 136 -4.33 -2.81 -10.95
C PHE A 136 -4.19 -4.10 -11.76
N LEU A 137 -5.29 -4.66 -12.25
CA LEU A 137 -5.29 -5.89 -13.06
C LEU A 137 -4.48 -5.72 -14.36
N GLY A 138 -4.51 -4.54 -14.97
CA GLY A 138 -3.66 -4.22 -16.13
C GLY A 138 -2.16 -4.18 -15.83
N ASN A 139 -1.77 -3.80 -14.60
CA ASN A 139 -0.37 -3.76 -14.17
C ASN A 139 0.13 -5.10 -13.58
N PHE A 140 -0.77 -5.93 -13.05
CA PHE A 140 -0.47 -7.22 -12.44
C PHE A 140 -1.22 -8.39 -13.13
N PRO A 141 -0.86 -8.75 -14.37
CA PRO A 141 -1.52 -9.81 -15.13
C PRO A 141 -1.60 -11.13 -14.36
N GLY A 142 -2.75 -11.82 -14.46
CA GLY A 142 -3.00 -13.09 -13.77
C GLY A 142 -3.38 -12.95 -12.28
N SER A 143 -3.32 -11.73 -11.73
CA SER A 143 -3.95 -11.42 -10.45
C SER A 143 -5.47 -11.37 -10.59
N GLU A 144 -6.16 -11.56 -9.48
CA GLU A 144 -7.63 -11.55 -9.40
C GLU A 144 -8.04 -10.61 -8.26
N CYS A 145 -9.13 -9.89 -8.49
CA CYS A 145 -9.74 -8.98 -7.52
C CYS A 145 -11.22 -9.31 -7.38
N ASP A 146 -11.73 -9.15 -6.18
CA ASP A 146 -13.15 -9.35 -5.90
C ASP A 146 -13.97 -8.13 -6.36
N ASP A 147 -15.29 -8.21 -6.18
CA ASP A 147 -16.20 -7.12 -6.49
C ASP A 147 -15.94 -5.89 -5.60
N VAL A 148 -16.30 -4.72 -6.12
CA VAL A 148 -16.20 -3.46 -5.38
C VAL A 148 -17.38 -3.34 -4.42
N HIS A 149 -17.09 -3.08 -3.15
CA HIS A 149 -18.05 -2.93 -2.05
C HIS A 149 -18.05 -1.52 -1.47
N TYR A 150 -19.23 -1.02 -1.08
CA TYR A 150 -19.45 0.28 -0.43
C TYR A 150 -19.55 0.17 1.09
N TYR A 151 -19.07 1.20 1.81
CA TYR A 151 -19.27 1.41 3.26
C TYR A 151 -19.01 0.16 4.15
N SER A 152 -19.14 0.35 5.47
CA SER A 152 -18.30 -0.29 6.50
C SER A 152 -18.78 -1.62 7.10
N ASP A 153 -19.80 -2.27 6.52
CA ASP A 153 -20.45 -3.44 7.12
C ASP A 153 -21.04 -4.45 6.11
N GLY A 154 -20.83 -4.22 4.81
CA GLY A 154 -21.06 -5.25 3.80
C GLY A 154 -20.08 -6.41 3.96
N ARG A 155 -20.59 -7.65 4.01
CA ARG A 155 -19.74 -8.86 4.01
C ARG A 155 -18.84 -8.83 2.77
N GLY A 156 -17.53 -8.84 2.98
CA GLY A 156 -16.53 -8.73 1.91
C GLY A 156 -15.83 -7.36 1.81
N SER A 157 -16.31 -6.32 2.51
CA SER A 157 -15.62 -5.02 2.51
C SER A 157 -14.32 -5.04 3.32
N ALA A 158 -13.40 -4.14 2.98
CA ALA A 158 -12.14 -3.98 3.72
C ALA A 158 -12.36 -3.65 5.20
N PHE A 159 -13.38 -2.84 5.52
CA PHE A 159 -13.68 -2.42 6.89
C PHE A 159 -14.31 -3.55 7.71
N ASN A 160 -15.21 -4.34 7.12
CA ASN A 160 -15.71 -5.55 7.78
C ASN A 160 -14.56 -6.55 8.05
N ALA A 161 -13.67 -6.76 7.08
CA ALA A 161 -12.49 -7.62 7.25
C ALA A 161 -11.55 -7.16 8.38
N LEU A 162 -11.38 -5.85 8.55
CA LEU A 162 -10.60 -5.29 9.66
C LEU A 162 -11.30 -5.48 11.01
N ASN A 163 -12.63 -5.31 11.06
CA ASN A 163 -13.44 -5.45 12.27
C ASN A 163 -13.53 -6.90 12.77
N GLU A 164 -13.62 -7.89 11.88
CA GLU A 164 -13.61 -9.32 12.24
C GLU A 164 -12.33 -9.72 12.99
N THR A 165 -11.19 -9.08 12.68
CA THR A 165 -9.90 -9.34 13.35
C THR A 165 -9.77 -8.74 14.75
N ARG A 166 -10.59 -7.74 15.12
CA ARG A 166 -10.39 -6.95 16.35
C ARG A 166 -11.14 -7.46 17.57
N GLY A 167 -12.11 -8.37 17.43
CA GLY A 167 -13.01 -8.71 18.54
C GLY A 167 -13.86 -7.50 18.95
N SER A 168 -14.92 -7.71 19.73
CA SER A 168 -16.04 -6.77 19.91
C SER A 168 -15.74 -5.42 20.60
N ALA A 169 -14.48 -5.00 20.75
CA ALA A 169 -14.08 -3.87 21.57
C ALA A 169 -13.82 -2.55 20.80
N SER A 170 -13.63 -2.58 19.47
CA SER A 170 -13.54 -1.35 18.65
C SER A 170 -13.82 -1.62 17.18
N SER A 171 -15.07 -1.38 16.75
CA SER A 171 -15.42 -1.36 15.34
C SER A 171 -14.90 -0.08 14.69
N ILE A 172 -14.10 -0.21 13.64
CA ILE A 172 -13.83 0.90 12.72
C ILE A 172 -15.10 1.09 11.91
N SER A 173 -15.85 2.14 12.24
CA SER A 173 -16.98 2.61 11.44
C SER A 173 -16.60 3.97 10.88
N ILE A 174 -16.43 4.07 9.57
CA ILE A 174 -16.53 5.36 8.88
C ILE A 174 -18.04 5.59 8.80
N ARG A 175 -18.55 6.41 9.72
CA ARG A 175 -19.96 6.58 9.98
C ARG A 175 -20.35 8.02 9.89
#